data_AF-X1EWU2-F1
#
_entry.id   AF-X1EWU2-F1
#
_cell.length_a   1.000
_cell.length_b   1.000
_cell.length_c   1.000
_cell.angle_alpha   90.00
_cell.angle_beta   90.00
_cell.angle_gamma   90.00
#
_symmetry.space_group_name_H-M   'P 1'
#
loop_
_entity.id
_entity.type
_entity.pdbx_description
1 polymer ?
#
loop_
_entity_poly.entity_id
_entity_poly.type
_entity_poly.pdbx_seq_one_letter_code
_entity_poly.pdbx_strand_id
1 'polypeptide(L)'
;MCAHLGSLVWDGFSTPKHKKDHRIKCSKCGKRFGNDLEMRNLLLYQEMIKKILYELFIFKYPLSGVAIRWEITQQKLSQFKKSFVLQVFQQNSELIEQKIKALPRGVILGDETYMGSRSNSNAEILFINNDYETLSTGLVDEGELKESILKAFEKIPEACRKKLKILITDGEPSYKSIAKQFGSKVIHVVQFHNKDQRGEIIISKYQKLGPHYLHYKIYTHWKAFYRDKHELKFKWEIKFIRGRVQAKRGRPRNSDQVQNKGVRWRQKLESFQSDSFQKEGSAKIYVNFESNKLSMRAGAKKWMIRMLTPIFKIFK
;
A
#
# COMPACT_ATOMS: atom_id res chain seq x y z
N MET A 1 0.35 -16.08 34.70
CA MET A 1 0.86 -17.11 33.76
C MET A 1 2.10 -16.57 33.05
N CYS A 2 3.09 -17.39 32.74
CA CYS A 2 4.25 -16.95 31.94
C CYS A 2 3.96 -17.15 30.44
N ALA A 3 4.28 -16.14 29.62
CA ALA A 3 4.03 -16.13 28.17
C ALA A 3 5.26 -16.45 27.30
N HIS A 4 6.40 -16.77 27.92
CA HIS A 4 7.64 -17.08 27.20
C HIS A 4 7.73 -18.56 26.83
N LEU A 5 8.47 -18.85 25.76
CA LEU A 5 8.79 -20.22 25.35
C LEU A 5 9.49 -20.96 26.49
N GLY A 6 9.08 -22.20 26.74
CA GLY A 6 9.77 -23.10 27.65
C GLY A 6 10.74 -24.00 26.89
N SER A 7 11.88 -24.28 27.49
CA SER A 7 12.79 -25.35 27.05
C SER A 7 12.63 -26.55 27.96
N LEU A 8 12.75 -27.73 27.39
CA LEU A 8 12.75 -28.97 28.16
C LEU A 8 14.09 -29.11 28.87
N VAL A 9 14.05 -29.30 30.18
CA VAL A 9 15.22 -29.47 31.04
C VAL A 9 15.17 -30.88 31.63
N TRP A 10 16.28 -31.60 31.56
CA TRP A 10 16.45 -32.89 32.20
C TRP A 10 16.76 -32.66 33.69
N ASP A 11 15.84 -33.06 34.58
CA ASP A 11 16.05 -33.00 36.03
C ASP A 11 16.70 -34.34 36.43
N GLY A 12 18.01 -34.44 36.26
CA GLY A 12 18.74 -35.67 36.50
C GLY A 12 18.71 -36.06 37.96
N PHE A 13 17.89 -37.05 38.34
CA PHE A 13 18.12 -37.99 39.44
C PHE A 13 17.24 -39.24 39.24
N SER A 14 17.85 -40.35 38.83
CA SER A 14 17.22 -41.66 38.76
C SER A 14 17.07 -42.25 40.16
N THR A 15 15.91 -42.05 40.79
CA THR A 15 15.51 -42.83 41.97
C THR A 15 14.28 -43.67 41.62
N PRO A 16 14.13 -44.89 42.17
CA PRO A 16 13.02 -45.80 41.82
C PRO A 16 11.61 -45.23 42.06
N LYS A 17 11.50 -44.18 42.90
CA LYS A 17 10.25 -43.47 43.20
C LYS A 17 9.91 -42.34 42.22
N HIS A 18 10.89 -41.85 41.46
CA HIS A 18 10.71 -40.78 40.48
C HIS A 18 11.01 -41.33 39.09
N LYS A 19 9.95 -41.51 38.29
CA LYS A 19 10.06 -41.93 36.89
C LYS A 19 10.83 -40.84 36.10
N LYS A 20 11.17 -41.10 34.84
CA LYS A 20 11.97 -40.19 34.00
C LYS A 20 11.25 -38.84 33.80
N ASP A 21 11.44 -37.90 34.72
CA ASP A 21 10.65 -36.68 34.77
C ASP A 21 11.35 -35.57 33.96
N HIS A 22 10.90 -35.39 32.71
CA HIS A 22 11.27 -34.22 31.93
C HIS A 22 10.36 -33.04 32.31
N ARG A 23 10.93 -31.84 32.45
CA ARG A 23 10.19 -30.65 32.88
C ARG A 23 10.37 -29.48 31.92
N ILE A 24 9.32 -28.70 31.70
CA ILE A 24 9.38 -27.49 30.87
C ILE A 24 9.68 -26.29 31.76
N LYS A 25 10.83 -25.64 31.52
CA LYS A 25 11.24 -24.42 32.20
C LYS A 25 11.21 -23.26 31.22
N CYS A 26 10.56 -22.16 31.59
CA CYS A 26 10.59 -20.90 30.84
C CYS A 26 12.03 -20.50 30.50
N SER A 27 12.37 -20.36 29.23
CA SER A 27 13.73 -20.07 28.77
C SER A 27 14.23 -18.69 29.19
N LYS A 28 13.31 -17.72 29.37
CA LYS A 28 13.66 -16.35 29.82
C LYS A 28 13.60 -16.15 31.34
N CYS A 29 12.67 -16.78 32.01
CA CYS A 29 12.26 -16.41 33.37
C CYS A 29 12.42 -17.55 34.39
N GLY A 30 12.85 -18.73 33.93
CA GLY A 30 13.10 -19.88 34.78
C GLY A 30 11.88 -20.50 35.47
N LYS A 31 10.68 -19.93 35.25
CA LYS A 31 9.41 -20.44 35.81
C LYS A 31 9.08 -21.83 35.26
N ARG A 32 8.69 -22.74 36.15
CA ARG A 32 8.34 -24.14 35.84
C ARG A 32 6.89 -24.24 35.35
N PHE A 33 6.63 -25.08 34.36
CA PHE A 33 5.29 -25.36 33.85
C PHE A 33 4.90 -26.83 34.13
N GLY A 34 3.89 -27.03 34.98
CA GLY A 34 3.27 -28.34 35.25
C GLY A 34 4.14 -29.36 36.00
N ASN A 35 3.49 -30.41 36.49
CA ASN A 35 4.15 -31.62 37.01
C ASN A 35 3.96 -32.74 35.97
N ASP A 36 5.04 -33.49 35.73
CA ASP A 36 5.12 -34.76 35.00
C ASP A 36 4.67 -34.74 33.52
N LEU A 37 5.64 -34.61 32.60
CA LEU A 37 5.44 -34.71 31.16
C LEU A 37 6.25 -35.88 30.60
N GLU A 38 5.57 -36.92 30.11
CA GLU A 38 6.21 -37.97 29.33
C GLU A 38 6.68 -37.41 27.99
N MET A 39 7.98 -37.58 27.68
CA MET A 39 8.61 -37.05 26.46
C MET A 39 7.86 -37.45 25.18
N ARG A 40 7.39 -38.70 25.11
CA ARG A 40 6.67 -39.21 23.94
C ARG A 40 5.38 -38.43 23.69
N ASN A 41 4.63 -38.13 24.75
CA ASN A 41 3.37 -37.39 24.64
C ASN A 41 3.62 -35.93 24.22
N LEU A 42 4.72 -35.32 24.70
CA LEU A 42 5.13 -33.99 24.27
C LEU A 42 5.51 -33.95 22.79
N LEU A 43 6.28 -34.92 22.31
CA LEU A 43 6.69 -35.01 20.91
C LEU A 43 5.48 -35.20 19.98
N LEU A 44 4.57 -36.10 20.33
CA LEU A 44 3.32 -36.32 19.59
C LEU A 44 2.46 -35.04 19.55
N TYR A 45 2.37 -34.34 20.67
CA TYR A 45 1.67 -33.06 20.74
C TYR A 45 2.32 -32.00 19.84
N GLN A 46 3.65 -31.89 19.83
CA GLN A 46 4.36 -30.95 18.95
C GLN A 46 4.17 -31.27 17.47
N GLU A 47 4.21 -32.55 17.08
CA GLU A 47 3.95 -32.96 15.70
C GLU A 47 2.52 -32.64 15.27
N MET A 48 1.54 -32.88 16.15
CA MET A 48 0.14 -32.54 15.92
C MET A 48 0.00 -31.03 15.67
N ILE A 49 0.57 -30.19 16.54
CA ILE A 49 0.53 -28.72 16.38
C ILE A 49 1.19 -28.28 15.07
N LYS A 50 2.34 -28.87 14.70
CA LYS A 50 3.01 -28.58 13.42
C LYS A 50 2.10 -28.87 12.22
N LYS A 51 1.41 -30.02 12.22
CA LYS A 51 0.49 -30.40 11.13
C LYS A 51 -0.70 -29.44 11.04
N ILE A 52 -1.31 -29.09 12.18
CA ILE A 52 -2.39 -28.09 12.26
C ILE A 52 -1.93 -26.74 11.69
N LEU A 53 -0.75 -26.26 12.09
CA LEU A 53 -0.20 -25.00 11.57
C LEU A 53 0.04 -25.06 10.05
N TYR A 54 0.53 -26.19 9.54
CA TYR A 54 0.76 -26.39 8.11
C TYR A 54 -0.54 -26.35 7.32
N GLU A 55 -1.59 -27.04 7.80
CA GLU A 55 -2.91 -27.01 7.19
C GLU A 55 -3.54 -25.61 7.20
N LEU A 56 -3.40 -24.88 8.31
CA LEU A 56 -3.99 -23.55 8.48
C LEU A 56 -3.28 -22.44 7.68
N PHE A 57 -1.95 -22.46 7.59
CA PHE A 57 -1.17 -21.35 7.04
C PHE A 57 -0.55 -21.64 5.67
N ILE A 58 -0.15 -22.89 5.40
CA ILE A 58 0.50 -23.27 4.13
C ILE A 58 -0.56 -23.77 3.14
N PHE A 59 -1.35 -24.78 3.53
CA PHE A 59 -2.42 -25.30 2.67
C PHE A 59 -3.69 -24.45 2.68
N LYS A 60 -3.82 -23.51 3.64
CA LYS A 60 -4.94 -22.57 3.76
C LYS A 60 -6.30 -23.27 3.78
N TYR A 61 -6.40 -24.43 4.42
CA TYR A 61 -7.65 -25.16 4.52
C TYR A 61 -8.70 -24.38 5.34
N PRO A 62 -10.00 -24.51 5.01
CA PRO A 62 -11.06 -23.90 5.79
C PRO A 62 -11.00 -24.32 7.26
N LEU A 63 -11.22 -23.36 8.16
CA LEU A 63 -11.11 -23.60 9.61
C LEU A 63 -12.06 -24.72 10.08
N SER A 64 -13.23 -24.84 9.45
CA SER A 64 -14.22 -25.89 9.71
C SER A 64 -13.69 -27.28 9.35
N GLY A 65 -12.99 -27.43 8.22
CA GLY A 65 -12.42 -28.70 7.80
C GLY A 65 -11.29 -29.17 8.73
N VAL A 66 -10.42 -28.24 9.14
CA VAL A 66 -9.34 -28.52 10.10
C VAL A 66 -9.92 -28.86 11.48
N ALA A 67 -10.95 -28.15 11.92
CA ALA A 67 -11.64 -28.42 13.19
C ALA A 67 -12.19 -29.86 13.25
N ILE A 68 -12.86 -30.32 12.18
CA ILE A 68 -13.39 -31.69 12.08
C ILE A 68 -12.25 -32.71 12.11
N ARG A 69 -11.22 -32.52 11.28
CA ARG A 69 -10.10 -33.47 11.13
C ARG A 69 -9.35 -33.73 12.44
N TRP A 70 -9.17 -32.70 13.24
CA TRP A 70 -8.39 -32.77 14.49
C TRP A 70 -9.28 -32.88 15.73
N GLU A 71 -10.60 -32.99 15.56
CA GLU A 71 -11.57 -33.05 16.67
C GLU A 71 -11.45 -31.86 17.65
N ILE A 72 -11.07 -30.69 17.14
CA ILE A 72 -10.94 -29.44 17.91
C ILE A 72 -12.08 -28.52 17.55
N THR A 73 -12.72 -27.89 18.54
CA THR A 73 -13.77 -26.92 18.25
C THR A 73 -13.25 -25.76 17.41
N GLN A 74 -14.03 -25.33 16.42
CA GLN A 74 -13.64 -24.23 15.53
C GLN A 74 -13.28 -22.95 16.30
N GLN A 75 -13.97 -22.69 17.43
CA GLN A 75 -13.67 -21.56 18.31
C GLN A 75 -12.27 -21.66 18.94
N LYS A 76 -11.90 -22.81 19.50
CA LYS A 76 -10.55 -23.04 20.06
C LYS A 76 -9.47 -22.91 18.98
N LEU A 77 -9.73 -23.46 17.80
CA LEU A 77 -8.81 -23.37 16.67
C LEU A 77 -8.62 -21.92 16.17
N SER A 78 -9.71 -21.13 16.17
CA SER A 78 -9.68 -19.70 15.84
C SER A 78 -8.86 -18.90 16.86
N GLN A 79 -9.07 -19.14 18.15
CA GLN A 79 -8.29 -18.52 19.23
C GLN A 79 -6.81 -18.89 19.14
N PHE A 80 -6.51 -20.18 18.90
CA PHE A 80 -5.16 -20.67 18.68
C PHE A 80 -4.48 -19.96 17.50
N LYS A 81 -5.15 -19.91 16.34
CA LYS A 81 -4.65 -19.23 15.14
C LYS A 81 -4.32 -17.76 15.41
N LYS A 82 -5.23 -17.03 16.06
CA LYS A 82 -5.02 -15.61 16.42
C LYS A 82 -3.85 -15.43 17.39
N SER A 83 -3.78 -16.24 18.44
CA SER A 83 -2.71 -16.21 19.43
C SER A 83 -1.35 -16.50 18.80
N PHE A 84 -1.28 -17.51 17.92
CA PHE A 84 -0.05 -17.86 17.21
C PHE A 84 0.45 -16.72 16.32
N VAL A 85 -0.42 -16.12 15.51
CA VAL A 85 -0.04 -14.97 14.66
C VAL A 85 0.48 -13.82 15.51
N LEU A 86 -0.20 -13.50 16.60
CA LEU A 86 0.19 -12.44 17.51
C LEU A 86 1.56 -12.73 18.16
N GLN A 87 1.81 -13.96 18.60
CA GLN A 87 3.10 -14.37 19.14
C GLN A 87 4.22 -14.29 18.11
N VAL A 88 3.99 -14.79 16.88
CA VAL A 88 4.98 -14.70 15.79
C VAL A 88 5.29 -13.24 15.49
N PHE A 89 4.28 -12.38 15.41
CA PHE A 89 4.47 -10.96 15.21
C PHE A 89 5.28 -10.32 16.34
N GLN A 90 4.90 -10.54 17.60
CA GLN A 90 5.61 -10.00 18.77
C GLN A 90 7.07 -10.45 18.85
N GLN A 91 7.37 -11.69 18.45
CA GLN A 91 8.72 -12.24 18.47
C GLN A 91 9.60 -11.71 17.32
N ASN A 92 8.99 -11.27 16.22
CA ASN A 92 9.68 -10.88 15.00
C ASN A 92 9.35 -9.44 14.59
N SER A 93 8.82 -8.62 15.49
CA SER A 93 8.28 -7.30 15.15
C SER A 93 9.37 -6.43 14.52
N GLU A 94 10.58 -6.44 15.06
CA GLU A 94 11.71 -5.71 14.49
C GLU A 94 12.04 -6.18 13.06
N LEU A 95 12.12 -7.49 12.82
CA LEU A 95 12.38 -8.03 11.48
C LEU A 95 11.25 -7.73 10.48
N ILE A 96 10.00 -7.72 10.95
CA ILE A 96 8.81 -7.49 10.12
C ILE A 96 8.63 -6.00 9.82
N GLU A 97 8.85 -5.14 10.82
CA GLU A 97 8.60 -3.69 10.78
C GLU A 97 9.80 -2.91 10.23
N GLN A 98 11.04 -3.30 10.57
CA GLN A 98 12.25 -2.57 10.17
C GLN A 98 12.78 -2.95 8.78
N LYS A 99 12.25 -4.02 8.16
CA LYS A 99 12.62 -4.35 6.78
C LYS A 99 12.13 -3.23 5.88
N ILE A 100 13.03 -2.30 5.52
CA ILE A 100 12.78 -1.28 4.50
C ILE A 100 12.50 -2.03 3.20
N LYS A 101 11.22 -2.18 2.89
CA LYS A 101 10.78 -2.85 1.67
C LYS A 101 11.22 -2.02 0.48
N ALA A 102 11.80 -2.68 -0.51
CA ALA A 102 12.25 -2.00 -1.70
C ALA A 102 11.07 -1.31 -2.37
N LEU A 103 11.33 -0.16 -2.98
CA LEU A 103 10.35 0.51 -3.84
C LEU A 103 10.85 0.46 -5.29
N PRO A 104 10.84 -0.73 -5.92
CA PRO A 104 11.28 -0.91 -7.30
C PRO A 104 10.59 0.13 -8.20
N ARG A 105 11.39 0.86 -8.97
CA ARG A 105 10.93 1.93 -9.88
C ARG A 105 10.14 3.07 -9.22
N GLY A 106 10.01 3.09 -7.89
CA GLY A 106 9.24 4.08 -7.14
C GLY A 106 7.72 3.90 -7.28
N VAL A 107 7.23 2.67 -7.45
CA VAL A 107 5.81 2.38 -7.69
C VAL A 107 5.13 1.87 -6.43
N ILE A 108 4.02 2.50 -6.06
CA ILE A 108 3.09 2.00 -5.03
C ILE A 108 1.74 1.75 -5.69
N LEU A 109 1.15 0.60 -5.41
CA LEU A 109 -0.24 0.31 -5.71
C LEU A 109 -1.04 0.38 -4.42
N GLY A 110 -2.16 1.11 -4.43
CA GLY A 110 -3.09 1.23 -3.31
C GLY A 110 -4.47 0.78 -3.74
N ASP A 111 -5.12 -0.01 -2.89
CA ASP A 111 -6.47 -0.52 -3.11
C ASP A 111 -7.18 -0.72 -1.77
N GLU A 112 -8.51 -0.75 -1.79
CA GLU A 112 -9.35 -1.11 -0.66
C GLU A 112 -10.19 -2.34 -0.97
N THR A 113 -10.15 -3.30 -0.06
CA THR A 113 -10.94 -4.53 -0.16
C THR A 113 -12.09 -4.48 0.84
N TYR A 114 -13.31 -4.46 0.33
CA TYR A 114 -14.52 -4.53 1.14
C TYR A 114 -14.81 -5.99 1.56
N MET A 115 -14.89 -6.22 2.87
CA MET A 115 -15.13 -7.52 3.49
C MET A 115 -16.60 -7.65 3.95
N GLY A 116 -17.47 -8.20 3.09
CA GLY A 116 -18.83 -8.61 3.49
C GLY A 116 -19.92 -8.36 2.45
N SER A 117 -21.17 -8.62 2.84
CA SER A 117 -22.37 -8.21 2.08
C SER A 117 -22.48 -6.69 2.02
N ARG A 118 -23.27 -6.16 1.07
CA ARG A 118 -23.41 -4.72 0.72
C ARG A 118 -23.67 -3.72 1.88
N SER A 119 -23.90 -4.18 3.10
CA SER A 119 -24.12 -3.36 4.30
C SER A 119 -23.02 -3.48 5.36
N ASN A 120 -22.03 -4.36 5.20
CA ASN A 120 -20.90 -4.49 6.12
C ASN A 120 -19.76 -3.62 5.60
N SER A 121 -19.58 -2.44 6.19
CA SER A 121 -18.59 -1.42 5.82
C SER A 121 -17.17 -1.74 6.29
N ASN A 122 -16.88 -3.00 6.64
CA ASN A 122 -15.53 -3.43 6.95
C ASN A 122 -14.73 -3.44 5.66
N ALA A 123 -13.75 -2.55 5.56
CA ALA A 123 -12.81 -2.54 4.45
C ALA A 123 -11.38 -2.54 4.99
N GLU A 124 -10.48 -3.12 4.21
CA GLU A 124 -9.04 -3.08 4.47
C GLU A 124 -8.34 -2.36 3.32
N ILE A 125 -7.53 -1.39 3.67
CA ILE A 125 -6.64 -0.67 2.78
C ILE A 125 -5.34 -1.45 2.69
N LEU A 126 -4.86 -1.65 1.48
CA LEU A 126 -3.61 -2.33 1.18
C LEU A 126 -2.75 -1.45 0.28
N PHE A 127 -1.51 -1.22 0.70
CA PHE A 127 -0.47 -0.66 -0.16
C PHE A 127 0.58 -1.74 -0.45
N ILE A 128 0.91 -1.94 -1.72
CA ILE A 128 1.96 -2.87 -2.16
C ILE A 128 2.97 -2.16 -3.09
N ASN A 129 4.15 -2.75 -3.26
CA ASN A 129 5.09 -2.35 -4.30
C ASN A 129 4.86 -3.12 -5.62
N ASN A 130 5.67 -2.83 -6.64
CA ASN A 130 5.58 -3.49 -7.95
C ASN A 130 5.95 -4.98 -7.93
N ASP A 131 6.57 -5.48 -6.85
CA ASP A 131 6.93 -6.89 -6.67
C ASP A 131 5.91 -7.63 -5.79
N TYR A 132 4.74 -7.01 -5.57
CA TYR A 132 3.64 -7.53 -4.74
C TYR A 132 3.96 -7.68 -3.25
N GLU A 133 5.00 -7.02 -2.75
CA GLU A 133 5.27 -6.96 -1.31
C GLU A 133 4.36 -5.94 -0.64
N THR A 134 3.68 -6.35 0.43
CA THR A 134 2.86 -5.46 1.27
C THR A 134 3.72 -4.37 1.91
N LEU A 135 3.48 -3.11 1.60
CA LEU A 135 4.14 -1.95 2.23
C LEU A 135 3.44 -1.52 3.52
N SER A 136 2.11 -1.53 3.51
CA SER A 136 1.28 -1.16 4.66
C SER A 136 -0.15 -1.67 4.51
N THR A 137 -0.83 -1.89 5.64
CA THR A 137 -2.27 -2.16 5.70
C THR A 137 -2.97 -1.29 6.75
N GLY A 138 -4.27 -1.12 6.60
CA GLY A 138 -5.10 -0.42 7.58
C GLY A 138 -6.55 -0.84 7.47
N LEU A 139 -7.22 -0.97 8.61
CA LEU A 139 -8.67 -1.10 8.64
C LEU A 139 -9.30 0.27 8.34
N VAL A 140 -10.47 0.25 7.71
CA VAL A 140 -11.28 1.44 7.46
C VAL A 140 -12.21 1.66 8.64
N ASP A 141 -12.07 2.82 9.28
CA ASP A 141 -13.04 3.29 10.27
C ASP A 141 -14.32 3.76 9.54
N GLU A 142 -15.49 3.48 10.12
CA GLU A 142 -16.78 3.76 9.48
C GLU A 142 -16.94 5.27 9.18
N GLY A 143 -17.24 5.60 7.92
CA GLY A 143 -17.36 7.00 7.46
C GLY A 143 -16.04 7.74 7.24
N GLU A 144 -14.88 7.15 7.57
CA GLU A 144 -13.57 7.80 7.56
C GLU A 144 -12.59 7.19 6.52
N LEU A 145 -13.09 6.73 5.36
CA LEU A 145 -12.26 6.07 4.34
C LEU A 145 -11.01 6.88 3.96
N LYS A 146 -11.19 8.19 3.72
CA LYS A 146 -10.08 9.07 3.33
C LYS A 146 -9.01 9.19 4.41
N GLU A 147 -9.42 9.34 5.67
CA GLU A 147 -8.48 9.46 6.79
C GLU A 147 -7.78 8.12 7.04
N SER A 148 -8.52 7.02 6.95
CA SER A 148 -7.99 5.66 7.04
C SER A 148 -6.93 5.40 5.98
N ILE A 149 -7.17 5.78 4.72
CA ILE A 149 -6.21 5.67 3.61
C ILE A 149 -4.94 6.46 3.90
N LEU A 150 -5.07 7.69 4.41
CA LEU A 150 -3.92 8.53 4.76
C LEU A 150 -3.14 7.94 5.92
N LYS A 151 -3.81 7.51 7.01
CA LYS A 151 -3.20 6.84 8.15
C LYS A 151 -2.44 5.58 7.70
N ALA A 152 -3.04 4.75 6.85
CA ALA A 152 -2.41 3.55 6.30
C ALA A 152 -1.19 3.90 5.43
N PHE A 153 -1.28 4.94 4.61
CA PHE A 153 -0.15 5.40 3.79
C PHE A 153 1.00 5.96 4.65
N GLU A 154 0.70 6.67 5.73
CA GLU A 154 1.71 7.27 6.62
C GLU A 154 2.50 6.26 7.44
N LYS A 155 1.95 5.06 7.68
CA LYS A 155 2.69 3.92 8.25
C LYS A 155 3.86 3.48 7.36
N ILE A 156 3.85 3.78 6.05
CA ILE A 156 4.96 3.47 5.16
C ILE A 156 6.18 4.32 5.59
N PRO A 157 7.37 3.71 5.78
CA PRO A 157 8.57 4.44 6.17
C PRO A 157 8.83 5.66 5.28
N GLU A 158 9.21 6.78 5.89
CA GLU A 158 9.40 8.05 5.16
C GLU A 158 10.45 7.91 4.05
N ALA A 159 11.50 7.13 4.28
CA ALA A 159 12.53 6.82 3.28
C ALA A 159 11.95 6.12 2.03
N CYS A 160 10.92 5.29 2.19
CA CYS A 160 10.20 4.67 1.08
C CYS A 160 9.26 5.68 0.42
N ARG A 161 8.47 6.43 1.20
CA ARG A 161 7.56 7.46 0.67
C ARG A 161 8.29 8.52 -0.16
N LYS A 162 9.50 8.92 0.23
CA LYS A 162 10.34 9.86 -0.55
C LYS A 162 10.77 9.34 -1.92
N LYS A 163 10.82 8.01 -2.11
CA LYS A 163 11.16 7.35 -3.38
C LYS A 163 9.95 7.18 -4.31
N LEU A 164 8.73 7.50 -3.84
CA LEU A 164 7.51 7.39 -4.63
C LEU A 164 7.58 8.28 -5.88
N LYS A 165 7.35 7.66 -7.04
CA LYS A 165 7.30 8.31 -8.36
C LYS A 165 5.95 8.06 -9.04
N ILE A 166 5.37 6.88 -8.84
CA ILE A 166 4.11 6.48 -9.45
C ILE A 166 3.22 5.87 -8.37
N LEU A 167 2.02 6.42 -8.22
CA LEU A 167 0.95 5.88 -7.39
C LEU A 167 -0.12 5.32 -8.33
N ILE A 168 -0.45 4.04 -8.21
CA ILE A 168 -1.50 3.38 -8.98
C ILE A 168 -2.64 3.06 -8.01
N THR A 169 -3.86 3.47 -8.33
CA THR A 169 -5.03 3.21 -7.48
C THR A 169 -6.23 2.88 -8.34
N ASP A 170 -7.24 2.33 -7.69
CA ASP A 170 -8.57 2.28 -8.26
C ASP A 170 -9.19 3.70 -8.29
N GLY A 171 -10.43 3.79 -8.79
CA GLY A 171 -11.16 5.04 -9.02
C GLY A 171 -11.44 5.90 -7.77
N GLU A 172 -11.10 5.43 -6.58
CA GLU A 172 -11.48 6.04 -5.30
C GLU A 172 -10.90 7.47 -5.15
N PRO A 173 -11.77 8.50 -5.01
CA PRO A 173 -11.35 9.89 -4.90
C PRO A 173 -10.37 10.18 -3.77
N SER A 174 -10.39 9.40 -2.69
CA SER A 174 -9.57 9.62 -1.49
C SER A 174 -8.06 9.61 -1.78
N TYR A 175 -7.57 8.78 -2.71
CA TYR A 175 -6.16 8.70 -3.08
C TYR A 175 -5.62 9.97 -3.77
N LYS A 176 -6.50 10.81 -4.34
CA LYS A 176 -6.08 12.09 -4.95
C LYS A 176 -5.40 13.01 -3.93
N SER A 177 -5.75 12.88 -2.65
CA SER A 177 -5.15 13.67 -1.58
C SER A 177 -3.65 13.35 -1.40
N ILE A 178 -3.29 12.06 -1.45
CA ILE A 178 -1.89 11.60 -1.42
C ILE A 178 -1.14 12.16 -2.63
N ALA A 179 -1.64 11.94 -3.84
CA ALA A 179 -1.00 12.44 -5.06
C ALA A 179 -0.77 13.97 -5.04
N LYS A 180 -1.75 14.72 -4.52
CA LYS A 180 -1.67 16.17 -4.38
C LYS A 180 -0.62 16.61 -3.34
N GLN A 181 -0.46 15.88 -2.22
CA GLN A 181 0.54 16.16 -1.19
C GLN A 181 1.97 16.07 -1.75
N PHE A 182 2.25 15.07 -2.59
CA PHE A 182 3.55 14.94 -3.25
C PHE A 182 3.72 15.83 -4.50
N GLY A 183 2.63 16.44 -4.98
CA GLY A 183 2.65 17.43 -6.05
C GLY A 183 3.31 16.92 -7.33
N SER A 184 4.31 17.66 -7.83
CA SER A 184 4.96 17.37 -9.11
C SER A 184 5.96 16.21 -9.05
N LYS A 185 6.13 15.56 -7.91
CA LYS A 185 7.03 14.41 -7.78
C LYS A 185 6.36 13.10 -8.21
N VAL A 186 5.04 13.00 -8.02
CA VAL A 186 4.29 11.76 -8.22
C VAL A 186 3.38 11.86 -9.44
N ILE A 187 3.34 10.78 -10.22
CA ILE A 187 2.35 10.54 -11.26
C ILE A 187 1.29 9.62 -10.66
N HIS A 188 0.03 10.04 -10.69
CA HIS A 188 -1.08 9.25 -10.18
C HIS A 188 -1.83 8.62 -11.35
N VAL A 189 -1.82 7.30 -11.40
CA VAL A 189 -2.50 6.49 -12.40
C VAL A 189 -3.74 5.90 -11.74
N VAL A 190 -4.90 6.33 -12.20
CA VAL A 190 -6.19 5.83 -11.73
C VAL A 190 -6.71 4.84 -12.75
N GLN A 191 -7.01 3.62 -12.33
CA GLN A 191 -7.64 2.61 -13.16
C GLN A 191 -9.08 2.38 -12.68
N PHE A 192 -10.04 2.54 -13.58
CA PHE A 192 -11.45 2.35 -13.23
C PHE A 192 -11.89 0.90 -13.40
N HIS A 193 -12.55 0.38 -12.37
CA HIS A 193 -13.09 -0.99 -12.33
C HIS A 193 -14.62 -1.05 -12.35
N ASN A 194 -15.30 0.11 -12.32
CA ASN A 194 -16.76 0.16 -12.51
C ASN A 194 -17.16 -0.38 -13.88
N LYS A 195 -18.38 -0.90 -14.00
CA LYS A 195 -18.85 -1.57 -15.22
C LYS A 195 -18.77 -0.66 -16.45
N ASP A 196 -19.09 0.61 -16.28
CA ASP A 196 -19.23 1.57 -17.38
C ASP A 196 -17.91 2.17 -17.87
N GLN A 197 -16.88 2.22 -17.01
CA GLN A 197 -15.56 2.77 -17.36
C GLN A 197 -14.46 1.72 -17.21
N ARG A 198 -14.83 0.43 -17.30
CA ARG A 198 -13.92 -0.68 -17.03
C ARG A 198 -12.70 -0.58 -17.93
N GLY A 199 -11.55 -0.37 -17.30
CA GLY A 199 -10.28 -0.30 -18.00
C GLY A 199 -9.89 1.06 -18.57
N GLU A 200 -10.72 2.09 -18.37
CA GLU A 200 -10.29 3.47 -18.53
C GLU A 200 -9.18 3.78 -17.51
N ILE A 201 -8.19 4.54 -17.97
CA ILE A 201 -7.09 5.02 -17.14
C ILE A 201 -7.01 6.54 -17.24
N ILE A 202 -6.90 7.18 -16.08
CA ILE A 202 -6.50 8.59 -15.99
C ILE A 202 -5.09 8.66 -15.43
N ILE A 203 -4.18 9.21 -16.22
CA ILE A 203 -2.80 9.48 -15.81
C ILE A 203 -2.71 10.95 -15.48
N SER A 204 -2.42 11.25 -14.22
CA SER A 204 -2.50 12.61 -13.72
C SER A 204 -1.27 13.04 -12.95
N LYS A 205 -1.06 14.35 -12.89
CA LYS A 205 0.04 14.96 -12.16
C LYS A 205 -0.33 16.36 -11.69
N TYR A 206 0.01 16.67 -10.46
CA TYR A 206 -0.21 17.99 -9.87
C TYR A 206 1.05 18.83 -9.99
N GLN A 207 0.92 20.09 -10.41
CA GLN A 207 2.01 21.06 -10.39
C GLN A 207 1.59 22.25 -9.54
N LYS A 208 2.36 22.52 -8.48
CA LYS A 208 2.12 23.66 -7.59
C LYS A 208 2.40 24.97 -8.34
N LEU A 209 1.47 25.91 -8.24
CA LEU A 209 1.53 27.24 -8.82
C LEU A 209 1.22 28.28 -7.72
N GLY A 210 2.23 28.59 -6.91
CA GLY A 210 2.04 29.42 -5.71
C GLY A 210 1.04 28.76 -4.75
N PRO A 211 -0.08 29.44 -4.41
CA PRO A 211 -1.14 28.86 -3.58
C PRO A 211 -2.04 27.89 -4.37
N HIS A 212 -1.97 27.85 -5.70
CA HIS A 212 -2.86 27.06 -6.56
C HIS A 212 -2.16 25.81 -7.12
N TYR A 213 -2.90 25.01 -7.90
CA TYR A 213 -2.36 23.85 -8.61
C TYR A 213 -2.85 23.81 -10.06
N LEU A 214 -1.96 23.40 -10.97
CA LEU A 214 -2.32 22.89 -12.29
C LEU A 214 -2.37 21.36 -12.23
N HIS A 215 -3.47 20.79 -12.70
CA HIS A 215 -3.73 19.36 -12.70
C HIS A 215 -3.73 18.87 -14.15
N TYR A 216 -2.61 18.28 -14.54
CA TYR A 216 -2.42 17.69 -15.86
C TYR A 216 -3.02 16.29 -15.88
N LYS A 217 -3.78 15.97 -16.92
CA LYS A 217 -4.42 14.67 -17.08
C LYS A 217 -4.34 14.19 -18.52
N ILE A 218 -4.11 12.89 -18.65
CA ILE A 218 -4.18 12.14 -19.90
C ILE A 218 -5.22 11.05 -19.70
N TYR A 219 -6.20 11.01 -20.59
CA TYR A 219 -7.24 10.01 -20.65
C TYR A 219 -6.86 8.93 -21.66
N THR A 220 -6.89 7.68 -21.21
CA THR A 220 -6.56 6.53 -22.04
C THR A 220 -7.27 5.27 -21.55
N HIS A 221 -6.90 4.12 -22.10
CA HIS A 221 -7.37 2.81 -21.71
C HIS A 221 -6.17 1.88 -21.51
N TRP A 222 -6.20 0.96 -20.54
CA TRP A 222 -5.04 0.11 -20.21
C TRP A 222 -4.48 -0.68 -21.41
N LYS A 223 -5.36 -1.12 -22.33
CA LYS A 223 -4.99 -1.75 -23.60
C LYS A 223 -4.00 -0.95 -24.46
N ALA A 224 -3.88 0.37 -24.25
CA ALA A 224 -2.88 1.20 -24.91
C ALA A 224 -1.44 0.83 -24.53
N PHE A 225 -1.23 0.17 -23.38
CA PHE A 225 0.08 -0.26 -22.88
C PHE A 225 0.41 -1.72 -23.23
N TYR A 226 -0.59 -2.53 -23.58
CA TYR A 226 -0.43 -3.97 -23.83
C TYR A 226 -0.44 -4.35 -25.31
N ARG A 227 -1.02 -3.51 -26.19
CA ARG A 227 -1.00 -3.77 -27.64
C ARG A 227 0.27 -3.18 -28.23
N ASP A 228 0.94 -3.91 -29.13
CA ASP A 228 2.06 -3.45 -29.98
C ASP A 228 1.62 -2.39 -31.00
N LYS A 229 0.93 -1.36 -30.50
CA LYS A 229 0.42 -0.26 -31.28
C LYS A 229 1.42 0.87 -31.18
N HIS A 230 2.26 0.98 -32.20
CA HIS A 230 3.29 1.99 -32.25
C HIS A 230 2.76 3.44 -32.23
N GLU A 231 1.51 3.69 -32.62
CA GLU A 231 0.88 5.01 -32.50
C GLU A 231 -0.27 5.00 -31.48
N LEU A 232 -0.10 5.75 -30.40
CA LEU A 232 -1.12 5.92 -29.37
C LEU A 232 -1.76 7.29 -29.47
N LYS A 233 -3.10 7.30 -29.38
CA LYS A 233 -3.93 8.51 -29.40
C LYS A 233 -4.51 8.72 -28.00
N PHE A 234 -4.40 9.95 -27.50
CA PHE A 234 -4.84 10.31 -26.16
C PHE A 234 -5.68 11.58 -26.18
N LYS A 235 -6.67 11.67 -25.30
CA LYS A 235 -7.30 12.94 -24.91
C LYS A 235 -6.58 13.47 -23.68
N TRP A 236 -6.49 14.78 -23.52
CA TRP A 236 -5.81 15.39 -22.37
C TRP A 236 -6.50 16.66 -21.91
N GLU A 237 -6.36 16.98 -20.63
CA GLU A 237 -6.83 18.25 -20.04
C GLU A 237 -5.82 18.79 -19.01
N ILE A 238 -5.85 20.10 -18.79
CA ILE A 238 -5.12 20.82 -17.74
C ILE A 238 -6.16 21.60 -16.94
N LYS A 239 -6.46 21.14 -15.73
CA LYS A 239 -7.40 21.79 -14.82
C LYS A 239 -6.68 22.70 -13.83
N PHE A 240 -7.19 23.91 -13.64
CA PHE A 240 -6.70 24.80 -12.59
C PHE A 240 -7.50 24.60 -11.30
N ILE A 241 -6.79 24.37 -10.20
CA ILE A 241 -7.36 24.18 -8.87
C ILE A 241 -6.94 25.36 -7.99
N ARG A 242 -7.93 26.19 -7.65
CA ARG A 242 -7.73 27.30 -6.72
C ARG A 242 -7.43 26.75 -5.32
N GLY A 243 -6.23 26.99 -4.81
CA GLY A 243 -5.99 26.84 -3.37
C GLY A 243 -6.41 28.07 -2.57
N ARG A 244 -6.46 27.89 -1.25
CA ARG A 244 -6.81 28.95 -0.30
C ARG A 244 -5.66 29.94 -0.20
N VAL A 245 -5.92 31.21 -0.50
CA VAL A 245 -5.02 32.32 -0.19
C VAL A 245 -5.44 32.84 1.17
N GLN A 246 -4.66 32.57 2.22
CA GLN A 246 -4.89 33.20 3.51
C GLN A 246 -4.43 34.66 3.42
N ALA A 247 -5.33 35.54 2.99
CA ALA A 247 -5.14 36.97 3.18
C ALA A 247 -5.43 37.27 4.66
N LYS A 248 -4.39 37.52 5.46
CA LYS A 248 -4.59 38.16 6.77
C LYS A 248 -5.22 39.54 6.53
N ARG A 249 -6.26 39.90 7.27
CA ARG A 249 -6.82 41.27 7.23
C ARG A 249 -5.75 42.25 7.76
N GLY A 250 -5.46 43.32 7.03
CA GLY A 250 -4.50 44.37 7.42
C GLY A 250 -3.57 44.81 6.29
N ARG A 251 -2.87 45.94 6.49
CA ARG A 251 -1.87 46.46 5.55
C ARG A 251 -0.71 45.45 5.44
N PRO A 252 -0.27 45.06 4.22
CA PRO A 252 0.85 44.13 4.07
C PRO A 252 2.09 44.65 4.77
N ARG A 253 2.69 43.87 5.67
CA ARG A 253 3.97 44.24 6.29
C ARG A 253 5.10 43.96 5.30
N ASN A 254 6.23 44.65 5.42
CA ASN A 254 7.39 44.44 4.54
C ASN A 254 7.87 42.97 4.53
N SER A 255 7.65 42.23 5.63
CA SER A 255 7.90 40.78 5.71
C SER A 255 6.99 39.93 4.80
N ASP A 256 5.75 40.36 4.56
CA ASP A 256 4.77 39.64 3.72
C ASP A 256 5.00 39.90 2.22
N GLN A 257 5.60 41.04 1.87
CA GLN A 257 5.94 41.38 0.49
C GLN A 257 7.08 40.48 -0.06
N VAL A 258 7.98 40.00 0.80
CA VAL A 258 9.11 39.15 0.37
C VAL A 258 8.64 37.71 0.08
N GLN A 259 7.68 37.16 0.84
CA GLN A 259 7.14 35.82 0.59
C GLN A 259 6.19 35.74 -0.62
N ASN A 260 5.52 36.84 -0.99
CA ASN A 260 4.50 36.87 -2.04
C ASN A 260 4.92 37.53 -3.37
N LYS A 261 6.15 38.06 -3.49
CA LYS A 261 6.73 38.52 -4.78
C LYS A 261 7.15 37.32 -5.65
N GLY A 262 6.20 36.47 -5.97
CA GLY A 262 6.38 35.37 -6.92
C GLY A 262 5.91 35.76 -8.32
N VAL A 263 6.60 36.71 -8.97
CA VAL A 263 6.31 37.14 -10.36
C VAL A 263 6.15 35.95 -11.30
N ARG A 264 6.91 34.86 -11.08
CA ARG A 264 6.86 33.62 -11.89
C ARG A 264 5.55 32.83 -11.84
N TRP A 265 4.80 32.83 -10.74
CA TRP A 265 3.54 32.05 -10.68
C TRP A 265 2.34 32.85 -11.18
N ARG A 266 2.34 34.18 -10.99
CA ARG A 266 1.32 35.08 -11.56
C ARG A 266 1.41 35.14 -13.08
N GLN A 267 2.62 35.30 -13.64
CA GLN A 267 2.83 35.21 -15.09
C GLN A 267 2.36 33.89 -15.70
N LYS A 268 2.61 32.76 -15.00
CA LYS A 268 2.11 31.45 -15.42
C LYS A 268 0.59 31.32 -15.30
N LEU A 269 -0.01 31.99 -14.31
CA LEU A 269 -1.46 32.05 -14.16
C LEU A 269 -2.09 32.89 -15.28
N GLU A 270 -1.54 34.06 -15.58
CA GLU A 270 -1.93 34.92 -16.69
C GLU A 270 -1.82 34.17 -18.03
N SER A 271 -0.70 33.47 -18.25
CA SER A 271 -0.52 32.61 -19.42
C SER A 271 -1.58 31.52 -19.50
N PHE A 272 -1.90 30.83 -18.39
CA PHE A 272 -2.97 29.82 -18.35
C PHE A 272 -4.37 30.41 -18.59
N GLN A 273 -4.60 31.64 -18.13
CA GLN A 273 -5.87 32.35 -18.27
C GLN A 273 -6.06 32.93 -19.67
N SER A 274 -4.99 33.17 -20.42
CA SER A 274 -5.06 33.69 -21.79
C SER A 274 -5.89 32.79 -22.71
N ASP A 275 -6.60 33.41 -23.66
CA ASP A 275 -7.42 32.70 -24.63
C ASP A 275 -6.59 31.79 -25.56
N SER A 276 -5.31 32.11 -25.71
CA SER A 276 -4.35 31.30 -26.48
C SER A 276 -3.97 29.98 -25.81
N PHE A 277 -4.23 29.82 -24.51
CA PHE A 277 -3.82 28.63 -23.76
C PHE A 277 -4.82 27.48 -23.95
N GLN A 278 -4.37 26.43 -24.63
CA GLN A 278 -5.15 25.20 -24.78
C GLN A 278 -5.24 24.45 -23.44
N LYS A 279 -6.45 24.42 -22.88
CA LYS A 279 -6.76 23.72 -21.61
C LYS A 279 -7.07 22.24 -21.83
N GLU A 280 -7.43 21.85 -23.04
CA GLU A 280 -7.71 20.47 -23.42
C GLU A 280 -7.39 20.22 -24.89
N GLY A 281 -7.32 18.95 -25.28
CA GLY A 281 -7.13 18.57 -26.66
C GLY A 281 -6.89 17.08 -26.85
N SER A 282 -6.38 16.74 -28.04
CA SER A 282 -5.90 15.39 -28.35
C SER A 282 -4.42 15.41 -28.68
N ALA A 283 -3.77 14.26 -28.50
CA ALA A 283 -2.35 14.08 -28.78
C ALA A 283 -2.11 12.69 -29.37
N LYS A 284 -1.12 12.61 -30.26
CA LYS A 284 -0.57 11.37 -30.77
C LYS A 284 0.88 11.23 -30.29
N ILE A 285 1.24 10.03 -29.86
CA ILE A 285 2.60 9.70 -29.44
C ILE A 285 2.99 8.40 -30.11
N TYR A 286 4.22 8.34 -30.60
CA TYR A 286 4.80 7.11 -31.11
C TYR A 286 5.55 6.37 -30.01
N VAL A 287 5.37 5.06 -29.93
CA VAL A 287 6.01 4.16 -28.96
C VAL A 287 6.85 3.13 -29.72
N ASN A 288 8.15 3.13 -29.44
CA ASN A 288 9.01 2.02 -29.80
C ASN A 288 9.09 1.07 -28.60
N PHE A 289 8.43 -0.09 -28.69
CA PHE A 289 8.33 -1.07 -27.59
C PHE A 289 9.66 -1.78 -27.31
N GLU A 290 10.52 -1.97 -28.31
CA GLU A 290 11.86 -2.57 -28.13
C GLU A 290 12.75 -1.71 -27.22
N SER A 291 12.76 -0.40 -27.46
CA SER A 291 13.59 0.56 -26.74
C SER A 291 12.86 1.30 -25.61
N ASN A 292 11.54 1.11 -25.47
CA ASN A 292 10.64 1.88 -24.59
C ASN A 292 10.78 3.40 -24.75
N LYS A 293 11.13 3.86 -25.96
CA LYS A 293 11.26 5.28 -26.28
C LYS A 293 9.92 5.83 -26.78
N LEU A 294 9.56 7.00 -26.26
CA LEU A 294 8.38 7.75 -26.65
C LEU A 294 8.78 8.97 -27.49
N SER A 295 8.13 9.16 -28.62
CA SER A 295 8.36 10.29 -29.51
C SER A 295 7.07 11.11 -29.70
N MET A 296 7.20 12.44 -29.62
CA MET A 296 6.06 13.35 -29.83
C MET A 296 5.61 13.31 -31.29
N ARG A 297 4.30 13.25 -31.52
CA ARG A 297 3.67 13.50 -32.82
C ARG A 297 2.67 14.66 -32.68
N ALA A 298 1.64 14.70 -33.52
CA ALA A 298 0.64 15.76 -33.54
C ALA A 298 -0.03 15.98 -32.17
N GLY A 299 -0.13 17.24 -31.73
CA GLY A 299 -0.81 17.63 -30.50
C GLY A 299 -0.10 17.24 -29.20
N ALA A 300 0.97 16.44 -29.26
CA ALA A 300 1.72 16.03 -28.07
C ALA A 300 2.54 17.18 -27.48
N LYS A 301 2.54 17.27 -26.15
CA LYS A 301 3.31 18.28 -25.40
C LYS A 301 4.42 17.59 -24.60
N LYS A 302 5.52 18.30 -24.36
CA LYS A 302 6.69 17.78 -23.59
C LYS A 302 6.32 17.20 -22.23
N TRP A 303 5.32 17.78 -21.55
CA TRP A 303 4.87 17.30 -20.24
C TRP A 303 4.22 15.91 -20.31
N MET A 304 3.57 15.56 -21.42
CA MET A 304 2.94 14.25 -21.60
C MET A 304 3.99 13.15 -21.69
N ILE A 305 5.04 13.37 -22.48
CA ILE A 305 6.17 12.43 -22.59
C ILE A 305 6.82 12.21 -21.22
N ARG A 306 7.02 13.28 -20.45
CA ARG A 306 7.58 13.18 -19.08
C ARG A 306 6.70 12.37 -18.13
N MET A 307 5.39 12.38 -18.32
CA MET A 307 4.44 11.58 -17.53
C MET A 307 4.38 10.13 -18.01
N LEU A 308 4.35 9.90 -19.32
CA LEU A 308 4.19 8.56 -19.90
C LEU A 308 5.47 7.73 -19.86
N THR A 309 6.65 8.33 -20.05
CA THR A 309 7.94 7.60 -20.09
C THR A 309 8.16 6.68 -18.88
N PRO A 310 8.00 7.13 -17.63
CA PRO A 310 8.21 6.26 -16.47
C PRO A 310 7.10 5.19 -16.33
N ILE A 311 5.90 5.42 -16.88
CA ILE A 311 4.80 4.45 -16.89
C ILE A 311 5.07 3.32 -17.89
N PHE A 312 5.49 3.64 -19.12
CA PHE A 312 5.81 2.62 -20.13
C PHE A 312 6.92 1.68 -19.68
N LYS A 313 7.86 2.15 -18.85
CA LYS A 313 8.89 1.30 -18.25
C LYS A 313 8.34 0.26 -17.27
N ILE A 314 7.13 0.43 -16.73
CA ILE A 314 6.49 -0.55 -15.85
C ILE A 314 6.02 -1.75 -16.66
N PHE A 315 5.38 -1.52 -17.81
CA PHE A 315 4.73 -2.55 -18.64
C PHE A 315 5.70 -3.34 -19.55
N LYS A 316 7.00 -3.38 -19.23
CA LYS A 316 7.98 -4.18 -19.97
C LYS A 316 7.96 -5.63 -19.52
#